data_AF-A0A0Q6RVT7-F1
#
_entry.id   AF-A0A0Q6RVT7-F1
#
_cell.length_a   1.000
_cell.length_b   1.000
_cell.length_c   1.000
_cell.angle_alpha   90.00
_cell.angle_beta   90.00
_cell.angle_gamma   90.00
#
_symmetry.space_group_name_H-M   'P 1'
#
loop_
_entity.id
_entity.type
_entity.pdbx_description
1 polymer ?
#
loop_
_entity_poly.entity_id
_entity_poly.type
_entity_poly.pdbx_seq_one_letter_code
_entity_poly.pdbx_strand_id
1 'polypeptide(L)'
;MKLRTFAAAGLAIALAGCTTIPTAADPISSRWVGQSAGKFFAAFGPPLTDADNGSGNVYTWKGGYKTVTVPAKYAEGADGKRGKQISPARKLYLRCQAEITTNSDYTIRTIRVSGDVPGANGPSYCAEFLAPADKAQ
;
A
#
# COMPACT_ATOMS: atom_id res chain seq x y z
N MET A 1 -39.48 -15.80 58.16
CA MET A 1 -39.43 -17.15 57.54
C MET A 1 -39.80 -16.98 56.07
N LYS A 2 -39.03 -17.31 55.03
CA LYS A 2 -37.76 -18.03 54.84
C LYS A 2 -37.08 -17.39 53.61
N LEU A 3 -35.78 -17.11 53.70
CA LEU A 3 -34.92 -16.82 52.54
C LEU A 3 -34.90 -18.04 51.61
N ARG A 4 -34.99 -17.79 50.30
CA ARG A 4 -34.50 -18.70 49.26
C ARG A 4 -33.58 -17.90 48.35
N THR A 5 -32.30 -18.22 48.49
CA THR A 5 -31.18 -17.96 47.57
C THR A 5 -31.43 -18.62 46.20
N PHE A 6 -30.49 -18.48 45.26
CA PHE A 6 -30.48 -18.89 43.84
C PHE A 6 -30.93 -17.74 42.91
N ALA A 7 -30.16 -17.21 41.96
CA ALA A 7 -28.92 -17.67 41.35
C ALA A 7 -28.12 -16.47 40.82
N ALA A 8 -26.80 -16.59 40.88
CA ALA A 8 -25.87 -15.71 40.20
C ALA A 8 -26.10 -15.79 38.68
N ALA A 9 -26.39 -14.67 38.04
CA ALA A 9 -26.28 -14.52 36.59
C ALA A 9 -25.20 -13.46 36.34
N GLY A 10 -24.04 -13.94 35.92
CA GLY A 10 -22.84 -13.14 35.70
C GLY A 10 -23.05 -12.07 34.63
N LEU A 11 -22.62 -10.86 34.96
CA LEU A 11 -22.50 -9.77 34.01
C LEU A 11 -21.28 -10.03 33.10
N ALA A 12 -21.48 -10.78 32.01
CA ALA A 12 -20.49 -10.89 30.96
C ALA A 12 -20.57 -9.64 30.07
N ILE A 13 -19.76 -8.63 30.39
CA ILE A 13 -19.48 -7.52 29.47
C ILE A 13 -18.65 -8.14 28.34
N ALA A 14 -19.32 -8.58 27.28
CA ALA A 14 -18.67 -8.84 26.01
C ALA A 14 -18.21 -7.48 25.47
N LEU A 15 -16.98 -7.10 25.76
CA LEU A 15 -16.27 -6.11 24.97
C LEU A 15 -16.16 -6.68 23.56
N ALA A 16 -17.17 -6.38 22.72
CA ALA A 16 -17.03 -6.43 21.29
C ALA A 16 -16.01 -5.35 20.92
N GLY A 17 -14.73 -5.68 21.09
CA GLY A 17 -13.65 -4.90 20.54
C GLY A 17 -13.89 -4.87 19.04
N CYS A 18 -14.36 -3.73 18.52
CA CYS A 18 -14.16 -3.37 17.14
C CYS A 18 -12.65 -3.30 16.91
N THR A 19 -12.00 -4.46 16.75
CA THR A 19 -10.68 -4.53 16.17
C THR A 19 -10.91 -4.17 14.70
N THR A 20 -10.74 -2.89 14.38
CA THR A 20 -10.60 -2.46 13.00
C THR A 20 -9.40 -3.21 12.47
N ILE A 21 -9.65 -4.32 11.76
CA ILE A 21 -8.64 -5.11 11.08
C ILE A 21 -7.89 -4.10 10.19
N PRO A 22 -6.58 -3.87 10.38
CA PRO A 22 -5.86 -3.06 9.44
C PRO A 22 -5.99 -3.77 8.10
N THR A 23 -6.46 -3.07 7.08
CA THR A 23 -6.55 -3.55 5.70
C THR A 23 -5.12 -3.82 5.22
N ALA A 24 -4.58 -4.98 5.61
CA ALA A 24 -3.27 -5.45 5.24
C ALA A 24 -3.46 -6.58 4.24
N ALA A 25 -3.31 -6.24 2.96
CA ALA A 25 -2.69 -7.12 1.98
C ALA A 25 -2.29 -6.34 0.71
N ASP A 26 -2.02 -5.03 0.79
CA ASP A 26 -1.26 -4.39 -0.29
C ASP A 26 0.25 -4.52 0.04
N PRO A 27 1.09 -4.80 -0.96
CA PRO A 27 2.53 -5.06 -0.72
C PRO A 27 3.26 -3.84 -0.13
N ILE A 28 2.72 -2.63 -0.33
CA ILE A 28 3.32 -1.39 0.16
C ILE A 28 3.11 -1.28 1.66
N SER A 29 1.87 -1.43 2.17
CA SER A 29 1.64 -1.44 3.61
C SER A 29 2.43 -2.55 4.31
N SER A 30 2.48 -3.74 3.73
CA SER A 30 3.23 -4.89 4.27
C SER A 30 4.73 -4.61 4.40
N ARG A 31 5.32 -3.83 3.49
CA ARG A 31 6.74 -3.48 3.52
C ARG A 31 7.06 -2.34 4.48
N TRP A 32 6.18 -1.35 4.61
CA TRP A 32 6.52 -0.07 5.24
C TRP A 32 5.86 0.20 6.58
N VAL A 33 4.69 -0.37 6.87
CA VAL A 33 4.05 -0.19 8.18
C VAL A 33 4.96 -0.75 9.27
N GLY A 34 5.16 0.02 10.34
CA GLY A 34 6.11 -0.30 11.41
C GLY A 34 7.56 0.09 11.13
N GLN A 35 7.91 0.53 9.90
CA GLN A 35 9.23 1.08 9.61
C GLN A 35 9.26 2.59 9.88
N SER A 36 10.46 3.14 10.08
CA SER A 36 10.64 4.59 10.19
C SER A 36 10.34 5.29 8.85
N ALA A 37 9.60 6.40 8.88
CA ALA A 37 9.39 7.23 7.72
C ALA A 37 10.70 7.83 7.18
N GLY A 38 11.71 8.02 8.02
CA GLY A 38 13.03 8.46 7.60
C GLY A 38 13.71 7.50 6.63
N LYS A 39 13.51 6.18 6.82
CA LYS A 39 14.01 5.16 5.88
C LYS A 39 13.33 5.27 4.53
N PHE A 40 12.02 5.53 4.52
CA PHE A 40 11.27 5.75 3.29
C PHE A 40 11.77 6.99 2.54
N PHE A 41 11.85 8.14 3.21
CA PHE A 41 12.27 9.39 2.58
C PHE A 41 13.75 9.42 2.19
N ALA A 42 14.60 8.69 2.91
CA ALA A 42 16.00 8.49 2.49
C ALA A 42 16.09 7.69 1.18
N ALA A 43 15.20 6.72 0.97
CA ALA A 43 15.18 5.89 -0.24
C ALA A 43 14.52 6.60 -1.44
N PHE A 44 13.48 7.40 -1.20
CA PHE A 44 12.60 7.91 -2.27
C PHE A 44 12.53 9.44 -2.36
N GLY A 45 13.26 10.16 -1.51
CA GLY A 45 13.25 11.62 -1.44
C GLY A 45 12.26 12.18 -0.41
N PRO A 46 12.34 13.49 -0.15
CA PRO A 46 11.57 14.15 0.90
C PRO A 46 10.06 14.17 0.59
N PRO A 47 9.19 14.33 1.62
CA PRO A 47 7.78 14.57 1.42
C PRO A 47 7.54 15.95 0.76
N LEU A 48 6.40 16.07 0.07
CA LEU A 48 5.92 17.34 -0.48
C LEU A 48 5.31 18.23 0.59
N THR A 49 4.61 17.63 1.56
CA THR A 49 3.97 18.33 2.67
C THR A 49 4.12 17.52 3.94
N ASP A 50 4.08 18.22 5.06
CA ASP A 50 3.98 17.69 6.41
C ASP A 50 2.85 18.40 7.17
N ALA A 51 1.99 17.62 7.82
CA ALA A 51 0.89 18.15 8.61
C ALA A 51 0.74 17.35 9.91
N ASP A 52 0.77 18.05 11.04
CA ASP A 52 0.51 17.45 12.35
C ASP A 52 -0.97 17.02 12.47
N ASN A 53 -1.22 15.83 13.02
CA ASN A 53 -2.57 15.30 13.25
C ASN A 53 -2.92 15.10 14.73
N GLY A 54 -2.12 15.66 15.65
CA GLY A 54 -2.23 15.56 17.11
C GLY A 54 -1.59 14.31 17.71
N SER A 55 -1.32 13.27 16.91
CA SER A 55 -0.72 12.00 17.36
C SER A 55 0.56 11.62 16.61
N GLY A 56 0.97 12.48 15.68
CA GLY A 56 2.06 12.28 14.74
C GLY A 56 1.84 13.16 13.53
N ASN A 57 2.37 12.75 12.37
CA ASN A 57 2.32 13.57 11.16
C ASN A 57 1.74 12.80 9.97
N VAL A 58 1.05 13.53 9.10
CA VAL A 58 0.64 13.09 7.76
C VAL A 58 1.56 13.75 6.74
N TYR A 59 2.19 12.93 5.93
CA TYR A 59 3.06 13.36 4.84
C TYR A 59 2.42 13.03 3.51
N THR A 60 2.42 13.97 2.58
CA THR A 60 2.15 13.65 1.17
C THR A 60 3.48 13.48 0.45
N TRP A 61 3.61 12.44 -0.35
CA TRP A 61 4.81 12.15 -1.14
C TRP A 61 4.44 11.89 -2.60
N LYS A 62 5.31 12.31 -3.50
CA LYS A 62 5.18 12.05 -4.93
C LYS A 62 6.54 11.84 -5.55
N GLY A 63 6.69 10.75 -6.27
CA GLY A 63 7.95 10.43 -6.93
C GLY A 63 7.85 9.24 -7.87
N GLY A 64 9.00 8.60 -8.09
CA GLY A 64 9.11 7.50 -9.05
C GLY A 64 8.88 7.95 -10.50
N TYR A 65 9.12 9.22 -10.83
CA TYR A 65 8.91 9.72 -12.18
C TYR A 65 9.79 8.97 -13.19
N LYS A 66 9.16 8.27 -14.14
CA LYS A 66 9.88 7.51 -15.16
C LYS A 66 9.08 7.43 -16.45
N THR A 67 9.73 7.68 -17.58
CA THR A 67 9.12 7.44 -18.89
C THR A 67 9.59 6.09 -19.42
N VAL A 68 8.66 5.19 -19.74
CA VAL A 68 8.99 3.89 -20.33
C VAL A 68 8.25 3.69 -21.64
N THR A 69 8.89 3.01 -22.59
CA THR A 69 8.24 2.57 -23.83
C THR A 69 7.91 1.09 -23.68
N VAL A 70 6.63 0.75 -23.65
CA VAL A 70 6.15 -0.64 -23.60
C VAL A 70 5.92 -1.10 -25.04
N PRO A 71 6.57 -2.21 -25.47
CA PRO A 71 6.39 -2.74 -26.83
C PRO A 71 5.00 -3.33 -27.03
N ALA A 72 4.59 -3.45 -28.28
CA ALA A 72 3.34 -4.12 -28.63
C ALA A 72 3.39 -5.60 -28.24
N LYS A 73 2.31 -6.10 -27.60
CA LYS A 73 2.14 -7.53 -27.27
C LYS A 73 1.29 -8.19 -28.33
N TYR A 74 1.68 -9.38 -28.74
CA TYR A 74 1.00 -10.20 -29.74
C TYR A 74 0.64 -11.53 -29.11
N ALA A 75 -0.51 -12.10 -29.50
CA ALA A 75 -0.83 -13.46 -29.15
C ALA A 75 0.16 -14.41 -29.82
N GLU A 76 0.39 -15.55 -29.20
CA GLU A 76 1.09 -16.64 -29.87
C GLU A 76 0.17 -17.18 -30.97
N GLY A 77 0.64 -17.14 -32.22
CA GLY A 77 -0.08 -17.72 -33.34
C GLY A 77 0.23 -19.21 -33.48
N ALA A 78 -0.62 -19.93 -34.22
CA ALA A 78 -0.29 -21.29 -34.64
C ALA A 78 1.06 -21.28 -35.38
N ASP A 79 1.90 -22.28 -35.08
CA ASP A 79 3.19 -22.54 -35.74
C ASP A 79 4.28 -21.46 -35.52
N GLY A 80 4.30 -20.82 -34.35
CA GLY A 80 5.36 -19.87 -33.97
C GLY A 80 5.29 -18.51 -34.68
N LYS A 81 4.21 -18.25 -35.43
CA LYS A 81 3.95 -16.95 -36.06
C LYS A 81 3.36 -15.97 -35.05
N ARG A 82 3.62 -14.67 -35.24
CA ARG A 82 3.00 -13.61 -34.44
C ARG A 82 1.49 -13.62 -34.72
N GLY A 83 0.71 -13.93 -33.69
CA GLY A 83 -0.76 -13.89 -33.73
C GLY A 83 -1.30 -12.47 -33.66
N LYS A 84 -2.60 -12.34 -33.39
CA LYS A 84 -3.29 -11.04 -33.30
C LYS A 84 -2.62 -10.14 -32.25
N GLN A 85 -2.48 -8.86 -32.55
CA GLN A 85 -2.00 -7.88 -31.59
C GLN A 85 -2.97 -7.81 -30.38
N ILE A 86 -2.44 -8.07 -29.19
CA ILE A 86 -3.16 -7.99 -27.91
C ILE A 86 -3.15 -6.55 -27.41
N SER A 87 -2.01 -5.87 -27.52
CA SER A 87 -1.88 -4.46 -27.14
C SER A 87 -0.88 -3.72 -28.04
N PRO A 88 -1.14 -2.45 -28.42
CA PRO A 88 -0.18 -1.66 -29.17
C PRO A 88 1.02 -1.24 -28.31
N ALA A 89 2.10 -0.82 -28.97
CA ALA A 89 3.21 -0.17 -28.29
C ALA A 89 2.75 1.18 -27.75
N ARG A 90 3.15 1.54 -26.53
CA ARG A 90 2.76 2.80 -25.89
C ARG A 90 3.84 3.36 -24.99
N LYS A 91 3.91 4.67 -24.89
CA LYS A 91 4.74 5.37 -23.90
C LYS A 91 3.95 5.56 -22.61
N LEU A 92 4.53 5.17 -21.48
CA LEU A 92 3.97 5.38 -20.15
C LEU A 92 4.76 6.45 -19.43
N TYR A 93 4.05 7.35 -18.76
CA TYR A 93 4.60 8.33 -17.85
C TYR A 93 4.29 7.86 -16.43
N LEU A 94 5.21 7.09 -15.87
CA LEU A 94 5.07 6.46 -14.57
C LEU A 94 5.30 7.50 -13.47
N ARG A 95 4.43 7.46 -12.46
CA ARG A 95 4.47 8.31 -11.28
C ARG A 95 3.74 7.60 -10.15
N CYS A 96 4.20 7.80 -8.92
CA CYS A 96 3.54 7.29 -7.73
C CYS A 96 3.29 8.44 -6.74
N GLN A 97 2.11 8.43 -6.12
CA GLN A 97 1.73 9.33 -5.03
C GLN A 97 1.26 8.51 -3.84
N ALA A 98 1.78 8.84 -2.66
CA ALA A 98 1.41 8.18 -1.42
C ALA A 98 1.16 9.20 -0.31
N GLU A 99 0.25 8.87 0.58
CA GLU A 99 0.05 9.53 1.85
C GLU A 99 0.57 8.61 2.96
N ILE A 100 1.41 9.15 3.82
CA ILE A 100 2.11 8.41 4.88
C ILE A 100 1.72 9.05 6.20
N THR A 101 1.11 8.27 7.09
CA THR A 101 0.82 8.70 8.46
C THR A 101 1.81 8.04 9.40
N THR A 102 2.39 8.84 10.27
CA THR A 102 3.35 8.42 11.30
C THR A 102 2.80 8.67 12.69
N ASN A 103 3.37 7.98 13.68
CA ASN A 103 3.23 8.37 15.08
C ASN A 103 4.28 9.45 15.43
N SER A 104 4.25 9.95 16.66
CA SER A 104 5.23 10.92 17.19
C SER A 104 6.68 10.42 17.20
N ASP A 105 6.90 9.11 17.22
CA ASP A 105 8.23 8.47 17.10
C ASP A 105 8.71 8.34 15.65
N TYR A 106 7.97 8.90 14.70
CA TYR A 106 8.23 8.85 13.26
C TYR A 106 8.11 7.46 12.62
N THR A 107 7.50 6.49 13.32
CA THR A 107 7.15 5.18 12.78
C THR A 107 5.91 5.27 11.89
N ILE A 108 5.96 4.67 10.70
CA ILE A 108 4.84 4.62 9.76
C ILE A 108 3.73 3.76 10.35
N ARG A 109 2.58 4.37 10.61
CA ARG A 109 1.35 3.70 11.02
C ARG A 109 0.52 3.27 9.83
N THR A 110 0.42 4.12 8.82
CA THR A 110 -0.27 3.81 7.56
C THR A 110 0.45 4.42 6.38
N ILE A 111 0.49 3.70 5.27
CA ILE A 111 0.88 4.22 3.96
C ILE A 111 -0.23 3.86 2.97
N ARG A 112 -0.72 4.85 2.24
CA ARG A 112 -1.80 4.69 1.27
C ARG A 112 -1.41 5.31 -0.04
N VAL A 113 -1.70 4.62 -1.15
CA VAL A 113 -1.50 5.18 -2.49
C VAL A 113 -2.63 6.17 -2.76
N SER A 114 -2.27 7.44 -2.98
CA SER A 114 -3.21 8.54 -3.28
C SER A 114 -3.28 8.86 -4.77
N GLY A 115 -2.34 8.34 -5.56
CA GLY A 115 -2.34 8.47 -7.02
C GLY A 115 -1.41 7.45 -7.65
N ASP A 116 -1.94 6.70 -8.61
CA ASP A 116 -1.24 5.59 -9.25
C ASP A 116 -1.55 5.55 -10.75
N VAL A 117 -0.66 4.89 -11.48
CA VAL A 117 -0.84 4.58 -12.89
C VAL A 117 -0.49 3.11 -13.12
N PRO A 118 -1.07 2.46 -14.15
CA PRO A 118 -0.63 1.13 -14.53
C PRO A 118 0.88 1.10 -14.78
N GLY A 119 1.56 0.15 -14.15
CA GLY A 119 2.99 -0.05 -14.27
C GLY A 119 3.36 -0.71 -15.60
N ALA A 120 4.65 -1.01 -15.76
CA ALA A 120 5.12 -1.71 -16.95
C ALA A 120 4.76 -3.21 -16.89
N ASN A 121 4.67 -3.76 -15.68
CA ASN A 121 4.57 -5.20 -15.43
C ASN A 121 3.25 -5.59 -14.76
N GLY A 122 2.51 -4.63 -14.21
CA GLY A 122 1.28 -4.89 -13.46
C GLY A 122 0.31 -3.71 -13.43
N PRO A 123 -0.77 -3.86 -12.66
CA PRO A 123 -1.84 -2.87 -12.60
C PRO A 123 -1.47 -1.61 -11.80
N SER A 124 -0.38 -1.64 -11.02
CA SER A 124 0.03 -0.57 -10.11
C SER A 124 1.53 -0.29 -10.23
N TYR A 125 1.89 0.91 -10.65
CA TYR A 125 3.29 1.34 -10.65
C TYR A 125 3.79 1.61 -9.24
N CYS A 126 2.94 2.15 -8.36
CA CYS A 126 3.28 2.34 -6.95
C CYS A 126 3.70 1.03 -6.28
N ALA A 127 3.00 -0.08 -6.54
CA ALA A 127 3.36 -1.38 -6.00
C ALA A 127 4.73 -1.84 -6.54
N GLU A 128 4.96 -1.72 -7.86
CA GLU A 128 6.25 -2.07 -8.49
C GLU A 128 7.42 -1.23 -7.95
N PHE A 129 7.19 0.04 -7.63
CA PHE A 129 8.24 0.99 -7.26
C PHE A 129 8.52 1.03 -5.75
N LEU A 130 7.48 1.08 -4.91
CA LEU A 130 7.62 1.21 -3.46
C LEU A 130 7.76 -0.13 -2.76
N ALA A 131 7.24 -1.21 -3.35
CA ALA A 131 7.34 -2.56 -2.82
C ALA A 131 7.67 -3.55 -3.95
N PRO A 132 8.83 -3.39 -4.62
CA PRO A 132 9.26 -4.38 -5.59
C PRO A 132 9.28 -5.73 -4.87
N ALA A 133 8.61 -6.73 -5.46
CA ALA A 133 8.74 -8.10 -4.98
C ALA A 133 10.24 -8.39 -4.92
N ASP A 134 10.76 -8.61 -3.71
CA ASP A 134 12.17 -8.88 -3.52
C ASP A 134 12.50 -10.04 -4.45
N LYS A 135 13.28 -9.78 -5.49
CA LYS A 135 13.83 -10.87 -6.29
C LYS A 135 14.67 -11.65 -5.29
N ALA A 136 14.18 -12.81 -4.85
CA ALA A 136 14.97 -13.77 -4.11
C ALA A 136 16.28 -13.92 -4.89
N GLN A 137 17.35 -13.40 -4.29
CA GLN A 137 18.70 -13.46 -4.83
C GLN A 137 19.31 -14.81 -4.49
#